data_AF-R9SK33-F1
#
_entry.id   AF-R9SK33-F1
#
_cell.length_a   1.000
_cell.length_b   1.000
_cell.length_c   1.000
_cell.angle_alpha   90.00
_cell.angle_beta   90.00
_cell.angle_gamma   90.00
#
_symmetry.space_group_name_H-M   'P 1'
#
loop_
_entity.id
_entity.type
_entity.pdbx_description
1 polymer ?
#
loop_
_entity_poly.entity_id
_entity_poly.type
_entity_poly.pdbx_seq_one_letter_code
_entity_poly.pdbx_strand_id
1 'polypeptide(L)'
;MISKEEKNAINNEVVGQINDVLKKYDCEFEMDKLSVLNLSDCVTFLGNFRVQDESKLDSINKEVKEILSKYDKLTYNSQHITPCCSLPYTAVSFNFKVKNN
;
A
#
# COMPACT_ATOMS: atom_id res chain seq x y z
N MET A 1 12.60 2.50 19.41
CA MET A 1 11.25 2.69 18.80
C MET A 1 11.35 3.81 17.79
N ILE A 2 10.95 3.57 16.53
CA ILE A 2 11.08 4.58 15.48
C ILE A 2 10.31 5.85 15.84
N SER A 3 10.92 7.00 15.55
CA SER A 3 10.39 8.34 15.87
C SER A 3 9.12 8.66 15.07
N LYS A 4 8.43 9.73 15.46
CA LYS A 4 7.24 10.20 14.72
C LYS A 4 7.64 10.73 13.34
N GLU A 5 8.79 11.38 13.26
CA GLU A 5 9.38 11.96 12.07
C GLU A 5 9.72 10.85 11.06
N GLU A 6 10.35 9.76 11.51
CA GLU A 6 10.64 8.59 10.66
C GLU A 6 9.36 7.92 10.15
N LYS A 7 8.34 7.78 11.00
CA LYS A 7 7.04 7.23 10.56
C LYS A 7 6.40 8.08 9.48
N ASN A 8 6.45 9.40 9.62
CA ASN A 8 5.91 10.34 8.63
C ASN A 8 6.72 10.29 7.33
N ALA A 9 8.04 10.18 7.41
CA ALA A 9 8.90 10.03 6.24
C ALA A 9 8.56 8.75 5.46
N ILE A 10 8.42 7.61 6.14
CA ILE A 10 8.02 6.34 5.52
C ILE A 10 6.61 6.44 4.91
N ASN A 11 5.67 7.08 5.61
CA ASN A 11 4.30 7.27 5.10
C ASN A 11 4.31 8.06 3.78
N ASN A 12 4.96 9.22 3.77
CA ASN A 12 5.04 10.08 2.60
C ASN A 12 5.77 9.42 1.44
N GLU A 13 6.89 8.73 1.71
CA GLU A 13 7.67 8.04 0.69
C GLU A 13 6.84 6.95 0.02
N VAL A 14 6.24 6.05 0.81
CA VAL A 14 5.48 4.91 0.29
C VAL A 14 4.19 5.36 -0.40
N VAL A 15 3.47 6.33 0.17
CA VAL A 15 2.28 6.91 -0.47
C VAL A 15 2.65 7.54 -1.81
N GLY A 16 3.72 8.33 -1.87
CA GLY A 16 4.19 8.94 -3.11
C GLY A 16 4.53 7.91 -4.17
N GLN A 17 5.39 6.94 -3.85
CA GLN A 17 5.82 5.91 -4.80
C GLN A 17 4.66 5.04 -5.31
N ILE A 18 3.72 4.67 -4.43
CA ILE A 18 2.54 3.90 -4.84
C ILE A 18 1.62 4.75 -5.71
N ASN A 19 1.37 6.02 -5.36
CA ASN A 19 0.55 6.90 -6.19
C ASN A 19 1.17 7.17 -7.56
N ASP A 20 2.50 7.23 -7.68
CA ASP A 20 3.19 7.33 -8.96
C ASP A 20 2.97 6.09 -9.83
N VAL A 21 3.00 4.88 -9.24
CA VAL A 21 2.64 3.64 -9.94
C VAL A 21 1.17 3.67 -10.36
N LEU A 22 0.25 4.04 -9.48
CA LEU A 22 -1.18 4.11 -9.81
C LEU A 22 -1.46 5.09 -10.96
N LYS A 23 -0.79 6.25 -10.96
CA LYS A 23 -0.87 7.25 -12.05
C LYS A 23 -0.31 6.72 -13.36
N LYS A 24 0.83 6.02 -13.33
CA LYS A 24 1.44 5.38 -14.52
C LYS A 24 0.48 4.41 -15.22
N TYR A 25 -0.42 3.80 -14.46
CA TYR A 25 -1.42 2.83 -14.96
C TYR A 25 -2.83 3.45 -15.14
N ASP A 26 -2.96 4.77 -15.10
CA ASP A 26 -4.23 5.50 -15.24
C ASP A 26 -5.30 5.10 -14.21
N CYS A 27 -4.90 4.79 -12.97
CA CYS A 27 -5.84 4.53 -11.89
C CYS A 27 -6.36 5.85 -11.31
N GLU A 28 -7.68 5.98 -11.17
CA GLU A 28 -8.31 7.17 -10.57
C GLU A 28 -8.15 7.26 -9.05
N PHE A 29 -7.84 6.14 -8.39
CA PHE A 29 -7.69 6.09 -6.96
C PHE A 29 -6.30 6.58 -6.54
N GLU A 30 -6.26 7.56 -5.64
CA GLU A 30 -5.05 7.97 -4.92
C GLU A 30 -5.11 7.48 -3.47
N MET A 31 -4.01 6.91 -3.01
CA MET A 31 -3.83 6.53 -1.61
C MET A 31 -3.59 7.79 -0.76
N ASP A 32 -4.33 7.95 0.33
CA ASP A 32 -4.22 9.09 1.26
C ASP A 32 -3.02 8.92 2.20
N LYS A 33 -3.04 7.87 3.02
CA LYS A 33 -2.01 7.60 4.02
C LYS A 33 -1.92 6.14 4.39
N LEU A 34 -0.79 5.75 4.96
CA LEU A 34 -0.66 4.50 5.69
C LEU A 34 -1.23 4.62 7.10
N SER A 35 -1.92 3.58 7.55
CA SER A 35 -2.25 3.37 8.96
C SER A 35 -1.04 2.80 9.69
N VAL A 36 -0.77 3.27 10.91
CA VAL A 36 0.42 2.87 11.67
C VAL A 36 0.00 2.18 12.97
N LEU A 37 0.48 0.95 13.17
CA LEU A 37 0.31 0.17 14.37
C LEU A 37 1.65 0.00 15.08
N ASN A 38 1.74 0.51 16.31
CA ASN A 38 2.93 0.37 17.14
C ASN A 38 2.84 -0.93 17.95
N LEU A 39 3.80 -1.83 17.76
CA LEU A 39 3.99 -3.03 18.56
C LEU A 39 5.26 -2.87 19.41
N SER A 40 5.44 -3.74 20.40
CA SER A 40 6.58 -3.67 21.32
C SER A 40 7.93 -3.83 20.60
N ASP A 41 8.00 -4.68 19.59
CA ASP A 41 9.21 -5.05 18.85
C ASP A 41 9.33 -4.38 17.47
N CYS A 42 8.23 -3.87 16.92
CA CYS A 42 8.19 -3.30 15.58
C CYS A 42 7.06 -2.29 15.41
N VAL A 43 7.10 -1.57 14.29
CA VAL A 43 5.98 -0.78 13.80
C VAL A 43 5.47 -1.40 12.51
N THR A 44 4.17 -1.66 12.45
CA THR A 44 3.50 -2.19 11.26
C THR A 44 2.79 -1.04 10.54
N PHE A 45 3.05 -0.92 9.25
CA PHE A 45 2.36 0.01 8.37
C PHE A 45 1.35 -0.76 7.55
N LEU A 46 0.13 -0.25 7.42
CA LEU A 46 -0.96 -0.84 6.65
C LEU A 46 -1.44 0.15 5.60
N GLY A 47 -1.58 -0.32 4.37
CA GLY A 47 -2.07 0.47 3.25
C GLY A 47 -3.09 -0.28 2.43
N ASN A 48 -3.86 0.45 1.63
CA ASN A 48 -4.77 -0.12 0.66
C ASN A 48 -4.91 0.79 -0.55
N PHE A 49 -5.16 0.19 -1.71
CA PHE A 49 -5.56 0.89 -2.92
C PHE A 49 -6.55 0.07 -3.73
N ARG A 50 -7.11 0.69 -4.76
CA ARG A 50 -8.13 0.08 -5.62
C ARG A 50 -7.67 0.13 -7.07
N VAL A 51 -7.94 -0.94 -7.80
CA VAL A 51 -7.67 -1.04 -9.24
C VAL A 51 -8.97 -1.45 -9.93
N GLN A 52 -9.48 -0.62 -10.84
CA GLN A 52 -10.70 -0.92 -11.60
C GLN A 52 -10.42 -1.87 -12.78
N ASP A 53 -9.25 -1.74 -13.41
CA ASP A 53 -8.84 -2.56 -14.54
C ASP A 53 -8.00 -3.77 -14.10
N GLU A 54 -8.62 -4.95 -14.07
CA GLU A 54 -7.95 -6.18 -13.67
C GLU A 54 -6.78 -6.56 -14.57
N SER A 55 -6.75 -6.15 -15.83
CA SER A 55 -5.65 -6.46 -16.75
C SER A 55 -4.32 -5.81 -16.31
N LYS A 56 -4.40 -4.71 -15.56
CA LYS A 56 -3.25 -3.97 -15.02
C LYS A 56 -2.85 -4.44 -13.63
N LEU A 57 -3.71 -5.19 -12.93
CA LEU A 57 -3.57 -5.55 -11.52
C LEU A 57 -2.24 -6.24 -11.22
N ASP A 58 -1.86 -7.25 -12.02
CA ASP A 58 -0.63 -8.01 -11.79
C ASP A 58 0.63 -7.15 -11.97
N SER A 59 0.60 -6.22 -12.91
CA SER A 59 1.73 -5.31 -13.16
C SER A 59 1.86 -4.28 -12.04
N ILE A 60 0.75 -3.67 -11.62
CA ILE A 60 0.70 -2.75 -10.47
C ILE A 60 1.20 -3.48 -9.21
N ASN A 61 0.69 -4.68 -8.93
CA ASN A 61 1.06 -5.45 -7.76
C ASN A 61 2.56 -5.82 -7.77
N LYS A 62 3.14 -6.10 -8.94
CA LYS A 62 4.57 -6.36 -9.05
C LYS A 62 5.40 -5.14 -8.68
N GLU A 63 5.13 -3.98 -9.28
CA GLU A 63 5.88 -2.75 -9.00
C GLU A 63 5.72 -2.30 -7.54
N VAL A 64 4.50 -2.38 -6.98
CA VAL A 64 4.29 -2.05 -5.57
C VAL A 64 5.01 -3.02 -4.64
N LYS A 65 5.02 -4.33 -4.95
CA LYS A 65 5.79 -5.30 -4.16
C LYS A 65 7.30 -5.04 -4.21
N GLU A 66 7.82 -4.62 -5.36
CA GLU A 66 9.24 -4.23 -5.52
C GLU A 66 9.57 -2.98 -4.69
N ILE A 67 8.70 -1.97 -4.68
CA ILE A 67 8.83 -0.79 -3.81
C ILE A 67 8.90 -1.20 -2.33
N LEU A 68 8.04 -2.13 -1.92
CA LEU A 68 7.88 -2.53 -0.53
C LEU A 68 8.85 -3.65 -0.09
N SER A 69 9.60 -4.26 -1.01
CA SER A 69 10.47 -5.42 -0.69
C SER A 69 11.64 -5.07 0.22
N LYS A 70 11.97 -3.78 0.35
CA LYS A 70 12.97 -3.28 1.30
C LYS A 70 12.52 -3.37 2.77
N TYR A 71 11.23 -3.59 3.02
CA TYR A 71 10.67 -3.71 4.37
C TYR A 71 10.45 -5.16 4.79
N ASP A 72 10.46 -5.40 6.10
CA ASP A 72 10.33 -6.75 6.65
C ASP A 72 8.86 -7.22 6.61
N LYS A 73 8.67 -8.54 6.42
CA LYS A 73 7.36 -9.22 6.59
C LYS A 73 6.22 -8.60 5.76
N LEU A 74 6.52 -8.21 4.52
CA LEU A 74 5.51 -7.74 3.57
C LEU A 74 4.43 -8.80 3.38
N THR A 75 3.18 -8.42 3.65
CA THR A 75 1.99 -9.20 3.37
C THR A 75 1.12 -8.43 2.40
N TYR A 76 0.51 -9.14 1.47
CA TYR A 76 -0.27 -8.56 0.37
C TYR A 76 -1.51 -9.41 0.14
N ASN A 77 -2.67 -8.78 0.03
CA ASN A 77 -3.94 -9.45 -0.21
C ASN A 77 -4.76 -8.66 -1.23
N SER A 78 -5.49 -9.35 -2.09
CA SER A 78 -6.41 -8.75 -3.05
C SER A 78 -7.78 -9.38 -2.94
N GLN A 79 -8.82 -8.57 -3.14
CA GLN A 79 -10.20 -9.01 -3.15
C GLN A 79 -10.97 -8.27 -4.24
N HIS A 80 -11.64 -9.01 -5.13
CA HIS A 80 -12.56 -8.42 -6.08
C HIS A 80 -13.84 -7.97 -5.37
N ILE A 81 -14.25 -6.72 -5.59
CA ILE A 81 -15.41 -6.10 -4.99
C ILE A 81 -16.37 -5.64 -6.09
N THR A 82 -17.62 -6.11 -6.00
CA THR A 82 -18.73 -5.68 -6.86
C THR A 82 -19.71 -4.86 -6.03
N PRO A 83 -19.55 -3.53 -5.96
CA PRO A 83 -20.43 -2.66 -5.18
C PRO A 83 -21.80 -2.50 -5.87
N CYS A 84 -22.83 -2.16 -5.10
CA CYS A 84 -24.20 -2.05 -5.63
C CYS A 84 -24.44 -0.81 -6.51
N CYS A 85 -23.64 0.25 -6.35
CA CYS A 85 -23.86 1.56 -6.99
C CYS A 85 -22.60 2.16 -7.64
N SER A 86 -21.54 1.39 -7.86
CA SER A 86 -20.33 1.86 -8.55
C SER A 86 -19.71 0.74 -9.39
N LEU A 87 -18.68 1.08 -10.17
CA LEU A 87 -17.97 0.09 -10.97
C LEU A 87 -17.26 -0.93 -10.05
N PRO A 88 -17.16 -2.21 -10.48
CA PRO A 88 -16.34 -3.20 -9.81
C PRO A 88 -14.87 -2.76 -9.74
N TYR A 89 -14.19 -3.20 -8.69
CA TYR A 89 -12.76 -2.95 -8.52
C TYR A 89 -12.13 -4.06 -7.70
N THR A 90 -10.83 -4.26 -7.88
CA THR A 90 -10.02 -5.06 -6.96
C THR A 90 -9.49 -4.17 -5.85
N ALA A 91 -9.86 -4.47 -4.61
CA ALA A 91 -9.27 -3.89 -3.42
C ALA A 91 -7.97 -4.63 -3.10
N VAL A 92 -6.87 -3.90 -3.01
CA VAL A 92 -5.56 -4.42 -2.62
C VAL A 92 -5.22 -3.87 -1.25
N SER A 93 -4.93 -4.75 -0.30
CA SER A 93 -4.48 -4.41 1.05
C SER A 93 -3.09 -4.97 1.28
N PHE A 94 -2.23 -4.20 1.93
CA PHE A 94 -0.88 -4.64 2.26
C PHE A 94 -0.47 -4.17 3.63
N ASN A 95 0.50 -4.87 4.21
CA ASN A 95 1.21 -4.41 5.39
C ASN A 95 2.67 -4.82 5.36
N PHE A 96 3.52 -4.03 6.00
CA PHE A 96 4.93 -4.32 6.19
C PHE A 96 5.38 -3.85 7.56
N LYS A 97 6.51 -4.37 8.03
CA LYS A 97 7.06 -4.10 9.35
C LYS A 97 8.40 -3.37 9.25
N VAL A 98 8.62 -2.50 10.21
CA VAL A 98 9.89 -1.82 10.47
C VAL A 98 10.27 -2.12 11.91
N LYS A 99 11.45 -2.69 12.13
CA LYS A 99 11.90 -3.04 13.48
C LYS A 99 12.12 -1.77 14.31
N ASN A 100 11.81 -1.87 15.59
CA ASN A 100 12.27 -0.88 16.54
C ASN A 100 13.78 -1.11 16.74
N ASN A 101 14.61 -0.25 16.13
CA ASN A 101 15.98 -0.09 16.59
C ASN A 101 15.99 0.50 18.02
#